data_AF-A0A970AWJ0-F1
#
_entry.id   AF-A0A970AWJ0-F1
#
_cell.length_a   1.000
_cell.length_b   1.000
_cell.length_c   1.000
_cell.angle_alpha   90.00
_cell.angle_beta   90.00
_cell.angle_gamma   90.00
#
_symmetry.space_group_name_H-M   'P 1'
#
loop_
_entity.id
_entity.type
_entity.pdbx_description
1 polymer ?
#
loop_
_entity_poly.entity_id
_entity_poly.type
_entity_poly.pdbx_seq_one_letter_code
_entity_poly.pdbx_strand_id
1 'polypeptide(L)' 'KIIEVPTEKYAVITFSGLVREKKYNEMLSILSEEMKKRNLNPKGTAILARYNPPWTLPFLRRNELMFRFE' A
#
# COMPACT_ATOMS: atom_id res chain seq x y z
N LYS A 1 2.44 24.78 4.84
CA LYS A 1 2.02 25.18 3.48
C LYS A 1 0.96 24.19 3.03
N ILE A 2 -0.24 24.66 2.68
CA ILE A 2 -1.30 23.79 2.16
C ILE A 2 -1.07 23.64 0.65
N ILE A 3 -1.21 22.42 0.13
CA ILE A 3 -1.10 22.12 -1.29
C ILE A 3 -2.38 21.45 -1.75
N GLU A 4 -2.80 21.75 -2.97
CA GLU A 4 -3.91 21.07 -3.63
C GLU A 4 -3.37 19.80 -4.30
N VAL A 5 -4.08 18.69 -4.14
CA VAL A 5 -3.71 17.38 -4.69
C VAL A 5 -4.84 16.93 -5.63
N PRO A 6 -4.54 16.57 -6.89
CA PRO A 6 -5.57 16.13 -7.84
C PRO A 6 -6.20 14.80 -7.42
N THR A 7 -7.39 14.50 -7.96
CA THR A 7 -8.05 13.20 -7.78
C THR A 7 -7.27 12.10 -8.50
N GLU A 8 -6.94 11.04 -7.78
CA GLU A 8 -6.18 9.90 -8.29
C GLU A 8 -6.82 8.58 -7.84
N LYS A 9 -6.66 7.52 -8.64
CA LYS A 9 -7.09 6.16 -8.27
C LYS A 9 -5.91 5.35 -7.75
N TYR A 10 -6.17 4.55 -6.74
CA TYR A 10 -5.16 3.69 -6.11
C TYR A 10 -5.67 2.28 -5.92
N ALA A 11 -4.83 1.31 -6.25
CA ALA A 11 -5.02 -0.08 -5.90
C ALA A 11 -4.34 -0.29 -4.56
N VAL A 12 -5.08 -0.77 -3.57
CA VAL A 12 -4.62 -0.81 -2.18
C VAL A 12 -4.76 -2.22 -1.63
N ILE A 13 -3.73 -2.70 -0.95
CA ILE A 13 -3.81 -3.88 -0.09
C ILE A 13 -3.55 -3.47 1.37
N THR A 14 -4.45 -3.88 2.26
CA THR A 14 -4.35 -3.67 3.69
C THR A 14 -3.75 -4.89 4.38
N PHE A 15 -2.81 -4.70 5.29
CA PHE A 15 -2.23 -5.79 6.07
C PHE A 15 -1.82 -5.33 7.47
N SER A 16 -1.77 -6.28 8.41
CA SER A 16 -1.36 -6.05 9.79
C SER A 16 0.03 -6.60 10.09
N GLY A 17 0.57 -6.24 11.26
CA GLY A 17 1.87 -6.68 11.72
C GLY A 17 3.01 -5.68 11.51
N LEU A 18 4.23 -6.17 11.70
CA LEU A 18 5.46 -5.43 11.49
C LEU A 18 5.79 -5.39 10.00
N VAL A 19 6.07 -4.19 9.48
CA VAL A 19 6.53 -4.03 8.09
C VAL A 19 8.03 -4.33 8.04
N ARG A 20 8.36 -5.59 7.75
CA ARG A 20 9.70 -6.04 7.38
C ARG A 20 9.79 -6.20 5.87
N GLU A 21 11.00 -6.20 5.33
CA GLU A 21 11.25 -6.36 3.88
C GLU A 21 10.55 -7.59 3.29
N LYS A 22 10.62 -8.74 3.97
CA LYS A 22 9.90 -9.95 3.55
C LYS A 22 8.39 -9.72 3.41
N LYS A 23 7.75 -9.11 4.41
CA LYS A 23 6.29 -8.86 4.39
C LYS A 23 5.92 -7.82 3.36
N TYR A 24 6.77 -6.79 3.19
CA TYR A 24 6.60 -5.77 2.17
C TYR A 24 6.61 -6.40 0.76
N ASN A 25 7.63 -7.20 0.44
CA ASN A 25 7.76 -7.86 -0.86
C ASN A 25 6.62 -8.86 -1.12
N GLU A 26 6.18 -9.58 -0.09
CA GLU A 26 5.02 -10.47 -0.16
C GLU A 26 3.75 -9.70 -0.54
N MET A 27 3.42 -8.63 0.18
CA MET A 27 2.23 -7.82 -0.11
C MET A 27 2.35 -7.10 -1.47
N LEU A 28 3.55 -6.69 -1.86
CA LEU A 28 3.84 -6.08 -3.16
C LEU A 28 3.57 -7.06 -4.31
N SER A 29 4.01 -8.32 -4.19
CA SER A 29 3.76 -9.35 -5.20
C SER A 29 2.26 -9.61 -5.33
N ILE A 30 1.56 -9.81 -4.21
CA ILE A 30 0.11 -10.06 -4.19
C ILE A 30 -0.65 -8.91 -4.85
N LEU A 31 -0.36 -7.67 -4.46
CA LEU A 31 -1.01 -6.50 -5.05
C LEU A 31 -0.74 -6.41 -6.56
N SER A 32 0.51 -6.62 -6.97
CA SER A 32 0.90 -6.56 -8.39
C SER A 32 0.24 -7.65 -9.22
N GLU A 33 0.11 -8.86 -8.70
CA GLU A 33 -0.59 -9.96 -9.35
C GLU A 33 -2.08 -9.69 -9.48
N GLU A 34 -2.73 -9.19 -8.44
CA GLU A 34 -4.15 -8.83 -8.46
C GLU A 34 -4.45 -7.68 -9.42
N MET A 35 -3.54 -6.69 -9.50
CA MET A 35 -3.64 -5.62 -10.50
C MET A 35 -3.53 -6.16 -11.92
N LYS A 36 -2.56 -7.06 -12.18
CA LYS A 36 -2.40 -7.70 -13.50
C LYS A 36 -3.64 -8.49 -13.91
N LYS A 37 -4.24 -9.27 -13.00
CA LYS A 37 -5.49 -10.02 -13.26
C LYS A 37 -6.66 -9.13 -13.65
N ARG A 38 -6.65 -7.86 -13.21
CA ARG A 38 -7.70 -6.87 -13.47
C ARG A 38 -7.33 -5.90 -14.60
N ASN A 39 -6.25 -6.16 -15.34
CA ASN A 39 -5.70 -5.27 -16.36
C ASN A 39 -5.43 -3.83 -15.85
N LEU A 40 -5.06 -3.69 -14.58
CA LEU A 40 -4.70 -2.41 -13.97
C LEU A 40 -3.20 -2.19 -14.09
N ASN A 41 -2.80 -1.09 -14.73
CA ASN A 41 -1.39 -0.74 -14.92
C ASN A 41 -0.92 0.17 -13.77
N PRO A 42 0.06 -0.27 -12.95
CA PRO A 42 0.61 0.58 -11.89
C PRO A 42 1.43 1.73 -12.48
N LYS A 43 1.24 2.92 -11.93
CA LYS A 43 1.92 4.16 -12.32
C LYS A 43 2.87 4.62 -11.22
N GLY A 44 4.16 4.37 -11.43
CA GLY A 44 5.23 4.78 -10.51
C GLY A 44 5.56 3.73 -9.44
N THR A 45 6.06 4.19 -8.30
CA THR A 45 6.48 3.32 -7.19
C THR A 45 5.33 3.03 -6.22
N ALA A 46 5.46 1.92 -5.50
CA ALA A 46 4.51 1.59 -4.43
C ALA A 46 4.65 2.57 -3.26
N ILE A 47 3.52 2.98 -2.70
CA ILE A 47 3.44 3.84 -1.52
C ILE A 47 3.10 2.97 -0.32
N LEU A 48 3.91 3.04 0.73
CA LEU A 48 3.66 2.38 2.00
C LEU A 48 3.08 3.39 3.00
N ALA A 49 1.79 3.29 3.29
CA ALA A 49 1.12 4.09 4.29
C ALA A 49 1.04 3.34 5.63
N ARG A 50 1.56 3.98 6.69
CA ARG A 50 1.54 3.47 8.07
C ARG A 50 0.82 4.46 8.94
N TYR A 51 -0.36 4.08 9.42
CA TYR A 51 -1.22 5.00 10.18
C TYR A 51 -0.99 4.89 11.69
N ASN A 52 -0.57 3.71 12.16
CA ASN A 52 -0.50 3.45 13.59
C ASN A 52 0.85 3.86 14.20
N PRO A 53 0.84 4.41 15.42
CA PRO A 53 2.04 4.77 16.16
C PRO A 53 2.83 3.54 16.66
N PRO A 54 4.11 3.72 17.02
CA PRO A 54 5.01 2.61 17.37
C PRO A 54 4.59 1.80 18.59
N TRP A 55 3.80 2.37 19.52
CA TRP A 55 3.27 1.66 20.70
C TRP A 55 2.03 0.80 20.41
N THR A 56 1.47 0.86 19.20
CA THR A 56 0.33 0.00 18.81
C THR A 56 0.80 -1.45 18.68
N LEU A 57 0.07 -2.39 19.29
CA LEU A 57 0.35 -3.82 19.17
C LEU A 57 0.41 -4.26 17.70
N PRO A 58 1.38 -5.09 17.28
CA PRO A 58 1.60 -5.39 15.86
C PRO A 58 0.35 -5.87 15.10
N PHE A 59 -0.46 -6.73 15.71
CA PHE A 59 -1.66 -7.28 15.09
C PHE A 59 -2.82 -6.26 14.96
N LEU A 60 -2.76 -5.14 15.69
CA LEU A 60 -3.72 -4.02 15.60
C LEU A 60 -3.27 -2.93 14.63
N ARG A 61 -2.07 -3.05 14.03
CA ARG A 61 -1.58 -2.06 13.06
C ARG A 61 -2.28 -2.26 11.72
N ARG A 62 -2.68 -1.15 11.12
CA ARG A 62 -3.13 -1.03 9.74
C ARG A 62 -1.99 -0.44 8.91
N ASN A 63 -1.46 -1.26 8.03
CA ASN A 63 -0.53 -0.86 6.99
C ASN A 63 -1.23 -1.00 5.65
N GLU A 64 -0.97 -0.06 4.75
CA GLU A 64 -1.48 -0.08 3.39
C GLU A 64 -0.31 0.01 2.42
N LEU A 65 -0.34 -0.83 1.40
CA LEU A 65 0.54 -0.72 0.25
C LEU A 65 -0.31 -0.34 -0.95
N MET A 66 0.09 0.72 -1.65
CA MET A 66 -0.73 1.37 -2.66
C MET A 66 0.05 1.52 -3.96
N PHE A 67 -0.61 1.25 -5.09
CA PHE A 67 -0.14 1.67 -6.40
C PHE A 67 -1.14 2.62 -7.01
N ARG A 68 -0.66 3.76 -7.49
CA ARG A 68 -1.49 4.63 -8.33
C ARG A 68 -1.75 3.92 -9.65
N PHE A 69 -2.95 4.04 -10.18
CA PHE A 69 -3.28 3.57 -11.53
C PHE A 69 -4.22 4.55 -12.21
N GLU A 70 -4.45 4.36 -13.51
CA GLU A 70 -5.24 5.24 -14.38
C GLU A 70 -6.71 4.78 -14.49
#